data_AF-A0A8H7BJS9-F1
#
_entry.id   AF-A0A8H7BJS9-F1
#
_cell.length_a   1.000
_cell.length_b   1.000
_cell.length_c   1.000
_cell.angle_alpha   90.00
_cell.angle_beta   90.00
_cell.angle_gamma   90.00
#
_symmetry.space_group_name_H-M   'P 1'
#
loop_
_entity.id
_entity.type
_entity.pdbx_description
1 polymer ?
#
loop_
_entity_poly.entity_id
_entity_poly.type
_entity_poly.pdbx_seq_one_letter_code
_entity_poly.pdbx_strand_id
1 'polypeptide(L)'
;MRVLHGIGLTRTGLSRLLACRIYQQFVRPCLENGLAISIFSAKDVKLLETVQNNCLRMIYSGHCTLSTKAMQHIAKLPAMTDHISILQE
;
A
#
# COMPACT_ATOMS: atom_id res chain seq x y z
N MET A 1 -8.92 -3.26 6.30
CA MET A 1 -9.11 -1.84 6.67
C MET A 1 -9.33 -1.61 8.17
N ARG A 2 -10.20 -2.35 8.89
CA ARG A 2 -10.38 -2.17 10.35
C ARG A 2 -9.12 -2.38 11.18
N VAL A 3 -8.29 -3.37 10.83
CA VAL A 3 -7.02 -3.64 11.51
C VAL A 3 -6.06 -2.45 11.41
N LEU A 4 -5.97 -1.82 10.23
CA LEU A 4 -5.14 -0.64 10.00
C LEU A 4 -5.63 0.57 10.83
N HIS A 5 -6.95 0.74 10.93
CA HIS A 5 -7.55 1.75 11.79
C HIS A 5 -7.25 1.50 13.28
N GLY A 6 -7.29 0.24 13.73
CA GLY A 6 -6.95 -0.16 15.10
C GLY A 6 -5.48 0.05 15.47
N ILE A 7 -4.57 -0.02 14.50
CA ILE A 7 -3.13 0.28 14.66
C ILE A 7 -2.85 1.80 14.73
N GLY A 8 -3.87 2.64 14.49
CA GLY A 8 -3.71 4.10 14.51
C GLY A 8 -3.15 4.68 13.21
N LEU A 9 -3.25 3.96 12.08
CA LEU A 9 -2.95 4.46 10.73
C LEU A 9 -4.06 5.40 10.25
N THR A 10 -4.37 6.43 11.04
CA THR A 10 -5.45 7.40 10.84
C THR A 10 -4.96 8.83 11.11
N ARG A 11 -5.78 9.83 10.76
CA ARG A 11 -5.48 11.28 10.81
C ARG A 11 -4.89 11.77 12.13
N THR A 12 -5.24 11.13 13.24
CA THR A 12 -5.04 11.63 14.60
C THR A 12 -4.07 10.78 15.43
N GLY A 13 -3.66 9.61 14.94
CA GLY A 13 -2.88 8.64 15.74
C GLY A 13 -1.37 8.78 15.56
N LEU A 14 -0.88 8.57 14.33
CA LEU A 14 0.54 8.49 14.02
C LEU A 14 0.99 9.64 13.10
N SER A 15 2.25 10.04 13.19
CA SER A 15 2.81 10.95 12.18
C SER A 15 2.75 10.28 10.81
N ARG A 16 2.43 11.04 9.76
CA ARG A 16 2.26 10.51 8.38
C ARG A 16 3.46 9.68 7.92
N LEU A 17 4.68 10.14 8.26
CA LEU A 17 5.91 9.42 7.93
C LEU A 17 6.05 8.10 8.70
N LEU A 18 5.65 8.07 9.98
CA LEU A 18 5.66 6.84 10.77
C LEU A 18 4.60 5.85 10.28
N ALA A 19 3.40 6.33 9.96
CA ALA A 19 2.34 5.53 9.38
C ALA A 19 2.73 4.92 8.02
N CYS A 20 3.39 5.68 7.14
CA CYS A 20 3.98 5.15 5.90
C CYS A 20 5.02 4.05 6.17
N ARG A 21 5.93 4.26 7.14
CA ARG A 21 6.94 3.25 7.49
C ARG A 21 6.34 1.96 8.05
N ILE A 22 5.32 2.06 8.90
CA ILE A 22 4.60 0.89 9.42
C ILE A 22 3.90 0.14 8.29
N TYR A 23 3.26 0.86 7.36
CA TYR A 23 2.69 0.25 6.17
C TYR A 23 3.76 -0.50 5.36
N GLN A 24 4.92 0.12 5.12
CA GLN A 24 6.03 -0.49 4.39
C GLN A 24 6.59 -1.74 5.06
N GLN A 25 6.71 -1.75 6.39
CA GLN A 25 7.38 -2.84 7.11
C GLN A 25 6.46 -4.01 7.44
N PHE A 26 5.16 -3.77 7.65
CA PHE A 26 4.25 -4.80 8.16
C PHE A 26 3.11 -5.13 7.21
N VAL A 27 2.59 -4.17 6.46
CA VAL A 27 1.40 -4.37 5.61
C VAL A 27 1.80 -4.74 4.19
N ARG A 28 2.77 -4.02 3.64
CA ARG A 28 3.29 -4.23 2.30
C ARG A 28 3.87 -5.64 2.11
N PRO A 29 4.66 -6.21 3.03
CA PRO A 29 5.17 -7.57 2.87
C PRO A 29 4.07 -8.63 2.90
N CYS A 30 2.95 -8.41 3.59
CA CYS A 30 1.82 -9.34 3.55
C CYS A 30 1.14 -9.36 2.16
N LEU A 31 1.13 -8.23 1.45
CA LEU A 31 0.62 -8.13 0.09
C LEU A 31 1.61 -8.73 -0.92
N GLU A 32 2.91 -8.55 -0.69
CA GLU A 32 3.99 -9.03 -1.57
C GLU A 32 4.35 -10.49 -1.39
N ASN A 33 4.30 -11.01 -0.16
CA ASN A 33 4.56 -12.43 0.09
C ASN A 33 3.52 -13.31 -0.59
N GLY A 34 2.27 -12.82 -0.71
CA GLY A 34 1.27 -13.48 -1.55
C GLY A 34 1.74 -13.61 -2.99
N LEU A 35 2.27 -12.51 -3.57
CA LEU A 35 2.79 -12.44 -4.94
C LEU A 35 3.92 -13.43 -5.22
N ALA A 36 4.78 -13.71 -4.22
CA ALA A 36 5.89 -14.64 -4.37
C ALA A 36 5.46 -16.12 -4.36
N ILE A 37 4.28 -16.44 -3.79
CA ILE A 37 3.83 -17.83 -3.58
C ILE A 37 2.93 -18.33 -4.71
N SER A 38 2.28 -17.44 -5.46
CA SER A 38 1.29 -17.82 -6.48
C SER A 38 1.38 -16.93 -7.71
N ILE A 39 0.88 -17.45 -8.84
CA ILE A 39 0.77 -16.68 -10.07
C ILE A 39 -0.50 -15.84 -9.99
N PHE A 40 -0.36 -14.52 -10.06
CA PHE A 40 -1.48 -13.57 -10.00
C PHE A 40 -1.94 -13.23 -11.41
N SER A 41 -3.25 -13.21 -11.64
CA SER A 41 -3.77 -12.66 -12.88
C SER A 41 -3.65 -11.13 -12.88
N ALA A 42 -3.68 -10.51 -14.06
CA ALA A 42 -3.67 -9.05 -14.18
C ALA A 42 -4.82 -8.38 -13.37
N LYS A 43 -5.95 -9.09 -13.16
CA LYS A 43 -7.05 -8.60 -12.33
C LYS A 43 -6.68 -8.56 -10.85
N ASP A 44 -5.94 -9.56 -10.37
CA ASP A 44 -5.51 -9.66 -8.98
C ASP A 44 -4.41 -8.63 -8.68
N VAL A 45 -3.50 -8.39 -9.64
CA VAL A 45 -2.52 -7.29 -9.56
C VAL A 45 -3.19 -5.94 -9.41
N LYS A 46 -4.22 -5.67 -10.24
CA LYS A 46 -4.99 -4.43 -10.18
C LYS A 46 -5.76 -4.28 -8.85
N LEU A 47 -6.25 -5.39 -8.30
CA LEU A 47 -6.89 -5.40 -6.98
C LEU A 47 -5.88 -5.06 -5.88
N LEU A 48 -4.67 -5.64 -5.91
CA LEU A 48 -3.59 -5.34 -4.97
C LEU A 48 -3.16 -3.86 -5.04
N GLU A 49 -3.04 -3.32 -6.24
CA GLU A 49 -2.76 -1.90 -6.43
C GLU A 49 -3.87 -1.01 -5.84
N THR A 50 -5.13 -1.40 -6.02
CA THR A 50 -6.28 -0.71 -5.42
C THR A 50 -6.23 -0.76 -3.89
N VAL A 51 -5.87 -1.90 -3.31
CA VAL A 51 -5.71 -2.07 -1.85
C VAL A 51 -4.60 -1.17 -1.32
N GLN A 52 -3.43 -1.12 -1.97
CA GLN A 52 -2.36 -0.20 -1.62
C GLN A 52 -2.80 1.26 -1.68
N ASN A 53 -3.44 1.65 -2.77
CA ASN A 53 -3.91 3.02 -2.98
C ASN A 53 -4.90 3.45 -1.90
N ASN A 54 -5.79 2.54 -1.47
CA ASN A 54 -6.71 2.78 -0.37
C ASN A 54 -6.00 2.90 0.98
N CYS A 55 -4.96 2.10 1.24
CA CYS A 55 -4.16 2.20 2.47
C CYS A 55 -3.43 3.54 2.54
N LEU A 56 -2.81 3.98 1.44
CA LEU A 56 -2.14 5.28 1.37
C LEU A 56 -3.13 6.43 1.61
N ARG A 57 -4.32 6.38 1.00
CA ARG A 57 -5.40 7.37 1.23
C ARG A 57 -5.81 7.45 2.68
N MET A 58 -5.89 6.32 3.38
CA MET A 58 -6.19 6.28 4.81
C MET A 58 -5.09 6.95 5.64
N ILE A 59 -3.82 6.64 5.37
CA ILE A 59 -2.66 7.19 6.08
C ILE A 59 -2.61 8.71 5.97
N TYR A 60 -2.84 9.25 4.78
CA TYR A 60 -2.84 10.71 4.57
C TYR A 60 -4.20 11.34 4.84
N SER A 61 -5.20 10.54 5.25
CA SER A 61 -6.58 10.99 5.49
C SER A 61 -7.12 11.81 4.32
N GLY A 62 -6.74 11.39 3.13
CA GLY A 62 -6.99 12.10 1.88
C GLY A 62 -8.38 11.84 1.34
N HIS A 63 -8.94 12.85 0.67
CA HIS A 63 -10.12 12.66 -0.17
C HIS A 63 -9.84 11.58 -1.24
N CYS A 64 -10.89 10.88 -1.70
CA CYS A 64 -10.85 9.82 -2.72
C CYS A 64 -10.29 10.27 -4.10
N THR A 65 -9.84 11.51 -4.22
CA THR A 65 -9.25 12.10 -5.44
C THR A 65 -7.77 12.43 -5.28
N LEU A 66 -7.16 12.24 -4.09
CA LEU A 66 -5.73 12.49 -3.94
C LEU A 66 -4.90 11.52 -4.79
N SER A 67 -3.86 12.09 -5.41
CA SER A 67 -2.90 11.37 -6.25
C SER A 67 -2.08 10.40 -5.40
N THR A 68 -2.35 9.11 -5.58
CA THR A 68 -1.60 8.06 -4.89
C THR A 68 -0.18 7.93 -5.43
N LYS A 69 0.11 8.38 -6.65
CA LYS A 69 1.47 8.44 -7.21
C LYS A 69 2.39 9.37 -6.42
N ALA A 70 1.89 10.55 -6.02
CA ALA A 70 2.68 11.47 -5.19
C ALA A 70 2.95 10.87 -3.80
N MET A 71 1.97 10.17 -3.24
CA MET A 71 2.07 9.53 -1.92
C MET A 71 3.03 8.34 -1.95
N GLN A 72 2.97 7.55 -3.02
CA GLN A 72 3.94 6.49 -3.32
C GLN A 72 5.36 7.06 -3.40
N HIS A 73 5.55 8.17 -4.12
CA HIS A 73 6.87 8.82 -4.22
C HIS A 73 7.39 9.32 -2.86
N ILE A 74 6.56 10.03 -2.09
CA ILE A 74 6.90 10.52 -0.74
C ILE A 74 7.24 9.35 0.19
N ALA A 75 6.49 8.26 0.08
CA ALA A 75 6.71 7.05 0.86
C ALA A 75 7.83 6.17 0.30
N LYS A 76 8.44 6.47 -0.86
CA LYS A 76 9.40 5.59 -1.56
C LYS A 76 8.84 4.17 -1.80
N LEU A 77 7.61 4.09 -2.28
CA LEU A 77 6.89 2.85 -2.57
C LEU A 77 6.69 2.69 -4.09
N PRO A 78 7.16 1.60 -4.72
CA PRO A 78 6.81 1.31 -6.11
C PRO A 78 5.32 0.91 -6.22
N ALA A 79 4.76 1.05 -7.42
CA ALA A 79 3.44 0.48 -7.71
C ALA A 79 3.51 -1.05 -7.63
N MET A 80 2.37 -1.72 -7.35
CA MET A 80 2.33 -3.19 -7.31
C MET A 80 2.69 -3.80 -8.66
N THR A 81 2.24 -3.18 -9.75
CA THR A 81 2.54 -3.62 -11.11
C THR A 81 4.04 -3.61 -11.39
N ASP A 82 4.74 -2.52 -11.03
CA ASP A 82 6.20 -2.40 -11.21
C ASP A 82 6.97 -3.40 -10.32
N HIS A 83 6.43 -3.71 -9.15
CA HIS A 83 7.05 -4.66 -8.22
C HIS A 83 6.90 -6.11 -8.69
N ILE A 84 5.75 -6.47 -9.27
CA ILE A 84 5.49 -7.81 -9.77
C ILE A 84 6.35 -8.12 -11.00
N SER A 85 6.57 -7.15 -11.89
CA SER A 85 7.49 -7.35 -13.01
C SER A 85 8.90 -7.73 -12.56
N ILE A 86 9.36 -7.22 -11.42
CA ILE A 86 10.69 -7.56 -10.85
C ILE A 86 10.67 -8.96 -10.21
N LEU A 87 9.53 -9.40 -9.67
CA LEU A 87 9.41 -10.66 -8.93
C LEU A 87 9.06 -11.87 -9.80
N GLN A 88 8.47 -11.65 -10.98
CA GLN A 88 7.98 -12.71 -11.88
C GLN A 88 8.76 -12.78 -13.20
N GLU A 89 9.96 -12.18 -13.24
CA GLU A 89 10.96 -12.38 -14.31
C GLU A 89 11.67 -13.75 -14.20
#